data_AF-A0A925RDP7-F1
#
_entry.id   AF-A0A925RDP7-F1
#
_cell.length_a   1.000
_cell.length_b   1.000
_cell.length_c   1.000
_cell.angle_alpha   90.00
_cell.angle_beta   90.00
_cell.angle_gamma   90.00
#
_symmetry.space_group_name_H-M   'P 1'
#
loop_
_entity.id
_entity.type
_entity.pdbx_description
1 polymer ?
#
loop_
_entity_poly.entity_id
_entity_poly.type
_entity_poly.pdbx_seq_one_letter_code
_entity_poly.pdbx_strand_id
1 'polypeptide(L)'
;MQNLTSLCVWIAATFAFADDLVSNVPFVSGFDRFGRHADIDPVTAGRLLITELSCTACHATDDALMISKRGPVLDGAGSRLKPDWVRSFLLSPPTVKPGTTMPEMLTGLPAEDREPAADALTTYLSSLQQPFAEIKASGLNPVPMEFWNRGNVDNGRRLYHQIGCVACHEPDVEYEVTAVKPSPLDELLQQLDADELKEMGLSSAARKVNSVPHPVLPTKYTHQSLTHFLLNPEHTRPAGRMPNFSLLAMDAADIAAWLLRDAAMSKTPPNSTAKSDPALIAQGRQLFHDLRCAVCHSIQGIAAAAPARPMAMLDLNSQQTCVTAVGPATAHRTKAQPGWAFDSAQISAINAALASGGNAATTDNATGLSFRLLQQDCCACHERNQLGGIGRHRKPYFETTGHIDIGDEGRLPPALTGVGNRLTTSWITNVLAGKGSVRPFMTIRMPVYPADVTKPLSAMFASADAVNTKPPNAENVFAQGDPKILVEAGRQLMDTGCVQCHAFKGEALPGIVGVDLEGVTQRVRPNWLHDFLKDPGSLKARTRMPTFFPNGQSQNREVLNGDVELQISAMHAYLKDL
;
A
#
# COMPACT_ATOMS: atom_id res chain seq x y z
N MET A 1 0.66 58.69 -43.35
CA MET A 1 0.18 57.42 -42.77
C MET A 1 0.93 56.27 -43.44
N GLN A 2 2.12 55.93 -42.96
CA GLN A 2 2.91 54.81 -43.44
C GLN A 2 3.55 54.17 -42.21
N ASN A 3 3.01 53.03 -41.79
CA ASN A 3 3.52 52.23 -40.68
C ASN A 3 4.53 51.22 -41.21
N LEU A 4 5.79 51.41 -40.84
CA LEU A 4 6.82 50.38 -40.81
C LEU A 4 6.55 49.51 -39.57
N THR A 5 6.23 48.23 -39.77
CA THR A 5 6.19 47.23 -38.69
C THR A 5 7.49 46.44 -38.73
N SER A 6 8.30 46.63 -37.68
CA SER A 6 9.55 45.90 -37.44
C SER A 6 9.27 44.45 -37.04
N LEU A 7 10.05 43.57 -37.64
CA LEU A 7 10.16 42.14 -37.40
C LEU A 7 10.78 41.90 -36.01
N CYS A 8 10.02 41.37 -35.05
CA CYS A 8 10.57 40.79 -33.81
C CYS A 8 10.43 39.27 -33.90
N VAL A 9 11.50 38.60 -34.32
CA VAL A 9 11.65 37.15 -34.25
C VAL A 9 11.93 36.76 -32.80
N TRP A 10 10.94 36.17 -32.13
CA TRP A 10 11.14 35.49 -30.86
C TRP A 10 11.66 34.08 -31.12
N ILE A 11 12.90 33.83 -30.72
CA ILE A 11 13.49 32.48 -30.67
C ILE A 11 12.81 31.74 -29.52
N ALA A 12 11.89 30.85 -29.85
CA ALA A 12 11.37 29.85 -28.92
C ALA A 12 12.44 28.75 -28.76
N ALA A 13 13.30 28.89 -27.75
CA ALA A 13 14.18 27.82 -27.31
C ALA A 13 13.34 26.79 -26.55
N THR A 14 13.14 25.63 -27.17
CA THR A 14 12.53 24.43 -26.60
C THR A 14 13.39 23.87 -25.47
N PHE A 15 13.06 24.20 -24.22
CA PHE A 15 13.47 23.39 -23.07
C PHE A 15 12.51 22.19 -22.94
N ALA A 16 12.78 21.15 -23.74
CA ALA A 16 12.12 19.86 -23.66
C ALA A 16 13.18 18.76 -23.62
N PHE A 17 14.04 18.76 -22.61
CA PHE A 17 15.00 17.67 -22.36
C PHE A 17 15.31 17.57 -20.86
N ALA A 18 14.38 16.98 -20.09
CA ALA A 18 14.67 16.48 -18.72
C ALA A 18 13.70 15.36 -18.26
N ASP A 19 12.46 15.32 -18.75
CA ASP A 19 11.46 14.37 -18.23
C ASP A 19 11.55 12.93 -18.76
N ASP A 20 12.22 12.68 -19.89
CA ASP A 20 12.26 11.34 -20.50
C ASP A 20 13.22 10.35 -19.83
N LEU A 21 14.12 10.81 -18.94
CA LEU A 21 15.10 9.95 -18.27
C LEU A 21 14.57 9.26 -17.00
N VAL A 22 13.40 9.66 -16.48
CA VAL A 22 12.82 9.11 -15.23
C VAL A 22 12.03 7.82 -15.47
N SER A 23 11.70 7.48 -16.72
CA SER A 23 10.78 6.38 -17.04
C SER A 23 11.35 4.96 -16.87
N ASN A 24 12.69 4.81 -16.91
CA ASN A 24 13.33 3.49 -16.99
C ASN A 24 13.83 2.91 -15.66
N VAL A 25 13.78 3.69 -14.58
CA VAL A 25 14.30 3.28 -13.26
C VAL A 25 13.24 2.49 -12.50
N PRO A 26 13.60 1.41 -11.76
CA PRO A 26 12.64 0.68 -10.93
C PRO A 26 11.98 1.58 -9.89
N PHE A 27 10.65 1.48 -9.74
CA PHE A 27 9.89 2.24 -8.75
C PHE A 27 9.58 1.37 -7.53
N VAL A 28 10.01 1.82 -6.35
CA VAL A 28 9.76 1.18 -5.05
C VAL A 28 9.17 2.22 -4.13
N SER A 29 7.85 2.15 -3.87
CA SER A 29 7.09 3.20 -3.15
C SER A 29 7.79 3.74 -1.90
N GLY A 30 8.24 2.86 -0.99
CA GLY A 30 8.93 3.28 0.23
C GLY A 30 10.27 3.98 -0.02
N PHE A 31 11.03 3.56 -1.03
CA PHE A 31 12.27 4.23 -1.40
C PHE A 31 12.00 5.56 -2.11
N ASP A 32 11.19 5.55 -3.17
CA ASP A 32 10.93 6.75 -3.97
C ASP A 32 10.20 7.84 -3.19
N ARG A 33 9.38 7.47 -2.21
CA ARG A 33 8.68 8.42 -1.36
C ARG A 33 9.55 8.95 -0.21
N PHE A 34 10.39 8.12 0.39
CA PHE A 34 11.11 8.46 1.63
C PHE A 34 12.63 8.34 1.50
N GLY A 35 13.14 7.20 1.03
CA GLY A 35 14.58 6.92 0.94
C GLY A 35 15.35 7.88 0.02
N ARG A 36 14.80 8.20 -1.15
CA ARG A 36 15.37 9.16 -2.11
C ARG A 36 15.53 10.56 -1.53
N HIS A 37 14.74 10.89 -0.51
CA HIS A 37 14.68 12.22 0.09
C HIS A 37 15.30 12.29 1.48
N ALA A 38 15.98 11.23 1.92
CA ALA A 38 16.58 11.12 3.26
C ALA A 38 15.59 11.29 4.42
N ASP A 39 14.30 10.98 4.19
CA ASP A 39 13.28 10.93 5.26
C ASP A 39 13.44 9.66 6.14
N ILE A 40 14.23 8.69 5.67
CA ILE A 40 14.64 7.47 6.39
C ILE A 40 16.15 7.27 6.25
N ASP A 41 16.77 6.52 7.15
CA ASP A 41 18.21 6.29 7.11
C ASP A 41 18.64 5.55 5.81
N PRO A 42 19.85 5.86 5.28
CA PRO A 42 20.30 5.28 4.01
C PRO A 42 20.41 3.74 4.00
N VAL A 43 20.68 3.12 5.15
CA VAL A 43 20.78 1.65 5.26
C VAL A 43 19.39 1.03 5.12
N THR A 44 18.38 1.57 5.80
CA THR A 44 16.97 1.17 5.63
C THR A 44 16.49 1.39 4.21
N ALA A 45 16.82 2.54 3.60
CA ALA A 45 16.50 2.83 2.21
C ALA A 45 17.10 1.79 1.24
N GLY A 46 18.37 1.41 1.44
CA GLY A 46 19.02 0.37 0.65
C GLY A 46 18.46 -1.03 0.89
N ARG A 47 18.12 -1.38 2.14
CA ARG A 47 17.45 -2.64 2.49
C ARG A 47 16.08 -2.75 1.83
N LEU A 48 15.32 -1.65 1.72
CA LEU A 48 14.06 -1.62 0.97
C LEU A 48 14.30 -1.96 -0.49
N LEU A 49 15.27 -1.32 -1.15
CA LEU A 49 15.61 -1.64 -2.55
C LEU A 49 16.05 -3.11 -2.70
N ILE A 50 16.96 -3.59 -1.86
CA ILE A 50 17.46 -4.98 -1.91
C ILE A 50 16.33 -6.01 -1.78
N THR A 51 15.34 -5.76 -0.92
CA THR A 51 14.20 -6.67 -0.71
C THR A 51 13.13 -6.55 -1.80
N GLU A 52 12.77 -5.33 -2.19
CA GLU A 52 11.71 -5.06 -3.18
C GLU A 52 12.13 -5.35 -4.62
N LEU A 53 13.44 -5.30 -4.90
CA LEU A 53 14.05 -5.74 -6.16
C LEU A 53 14.50 -7.20 -6.12
N SER A 54 14.20 -7.91 -5.02
CA SER A 54 14.39 -9.36 -4.88
C SER A 54 15.85 -9.83 -4.94
N CYS A 55 16.83 -8.99 -4.62
CA CYS A 55 18.23 -9.41 -4.65
C CYS A 55 18.49 -10.58 -3.68
N THR A 56 17.77 -10.64 -2.55
CA THR A 56 17.86 -11.73 -1.56
C THR A 56 17.26 -13.06 -2.03
N ALA A 57 16.57 -13.10 -3.18
CA ALA A 57 16.13 -14.37 -3.78
C ALA A 57 17.32 -15.19 -4.32
N CYS A 58 18.37 -14.51 -4.80
CA CYS A 58 19.63 -15.14 -5.21
C CYS A 58 20.71 -15.03 -4.12
N HIS A 59 20.84 -13.86 -3.51
CA HIS A 59 21.90 -13.54 -2.55
C HIS A 59 21.42 -13.75 -1.13
N ALA A 60 21.58 -14.96 -0.61
CA ALA A 60 21.14 -15.32 0.74
C ALA A 60 21.72 -14.38 1.82
N THR A 61 20.93 -14.13 2.86
CA THR A 61 21.26 -13.32 4.03
C THR A 61 20.57 -13.91 5.26
N ASP A 62 21.21 -13.76 6.42
CA ASP A 62 20.65 -14.18 7.72
C ASP A 62 19.79 -13.05 8.36
N ASP A 63 19.63 -11.91 7.71
CA ASP A 63 18.78 -10.81 8.18
C ASP A 63 17.29 -11.16 7.98
N ALA A 64 16.59 -11.41 9.10
CA ALA A 64 15.17 -11.76 9.14
C ALA A 64 14.23 -10.66 8.60
N LEU A 65 14.70 -9.41 8.48
CA LEU A 65 13.95 -8.35 7.83
C LEU A 65 14.07 -8.41 6.31
N MET A 66 15.16 -8.95 5.78
CA MET A 66 15.50 -8.90 4.35
C MET A 66 14.85 -10.00 3.49
N ILE A 67 13.54 -10.19 3.66
CA ILE A 67 12.73 -11.14 2.89
C ILE A 67 12.50 -10.60 1.47
N SER A 68 12.84 -11.39 0.46
CA SER A 68 12.63 -11.03 -0.95
C SER A 68 11.15 -10.89 -1.30
N LYS A 69 10.79 -9.83 -2.04
CA LYS A 69 9.49 -9.71 -2.68
C LYS A 69 9.34 -10.76 -3.79
N ARG A 70 8.51 -11.79 -3.59
CA ARG A 70 8.24 -12.76 -4.66
C ARG A 70 7.61 -12.09 -5.88
N GLY A 71 8.06 -12.51 -7.07
CA GLY A 71 7.43 -12.16 -8.33
C GLY A 71 6.03 -12.77 -8.46
N PRO A 72 5.23 -12.35 -9.46
CA PRO A 72 3.93 -12.93 -9.72
C PRO A 72 3.98 -14.45 -9.92
N VAL A 73 2.96 -15.15 -9.41
CA VAL A 73 2.69 -16.55 -9.77
C VAL A 73 2.43 -16.61 -11.27
N LEU A 74 3.11 -17.51 -11.98
CA LEU A 74 3.01 -17.64 -13.45
C LEU A 74 2.13 -18.81 -13.90
N ASP A 75 1.66 -19.64 -12.98
CA ASP A 75 0.59 -20.60 -13.26
C ASP A 75 -0.65 -19.83 -13.79
N GLY A 76 -1.24 -20.32 -14.87
CA GLY A 76 -2.36 -19.63 -15.54
C GLY A 76 -1.99 -18.29 -16.18
N ALA A 77 -0.70 -17.96 -16.40
CA ALA A 77 -0.30 -16.69 -17.02
C ALA A 77 -0.91 -16.52 -18.42
N GLY A 78 -1.02 -17.60 -19.20
CA GLY A 78 -1.61 -17.59 -20.52
C GLY A 78 -3.10 -17.28 -20.54
N SER A 79 -3.82 -17.48 -19.42
CA SER A 79 -5.22 -17.06 -19.29
C SER A 79 -5.36 -15.60 -18.87
N ARG A 80 -4.33 -15.04 -18.22
CA ARG A 80 -4.37 -13.71 -17.58
C ARG A 80 -3.76 -12.60 -18.41
N LEU A 81 -2.75 -12.90 -19.22
CA LEU A 81 -1.93 -11.92 -19.95
C LEU A 81 -2.05 -12.13 -21.45
N LYS A 82 -2.05 -11.02 -22.21
CA LYS A 82 -2.00 -11.08 -23.67
C LYS A 82 -0.58 -11.44 -24.15
N PRO A 83 -0.40 -12.41 -25.08
CA PRO A 83 0.91 -12.85 -25.54
C PRO A 83 1.80 -11.72 -26.07
N ASP A 84 1.25 -10.83 -26.90
CA ASP A 84 2.00 -9.70 -27.46
C ASP A 84 2.58 -8.80 -26.37
N TRP A 85 1.82 -8.55 -25.30
CA TRP A 85 2.32 -7.79 -24.15
C TRP A 85 3.43 -8.53 -23.41
N VAL A 86 3.30 -9.85 -23.22
CA VAL A 86 4.36 -10.66 -22.57
C VAL A 86 5.65 -10.59 -23.38
N ARG A 87 5.56 -10.75 -24.71
CA ARG A 87 6.70 -10.66 -25.62
C ARG A 87 7.39 -9.30 -25.53
N SER A 88 6.64 -8.21 -25.69
CA SER A 88 7.19 -6.85 -25.59
C SER A 88 7.78 -6.59 -24.21
N PHE A 89 7.12 -7.05 -23.14
CA PHE A 89 7.59 -6.88 -21.77
C PHE A 89 8.89 -7.65 -21.49
N LEU A 90 9.08 -8.83 -22.08
CA LEU A 90 10.34 -9.58 -21.94
C LEU A 90 11.51 -8.92 -22.68
N LEU A 91 11.23 -8.28 -23.82
CA LEU A 91 12.24 -7.58 -24.63
C LEU A 91 12.65 -6.23 -24.02
N SER A 92 11.70 -5.50 -23.44
CA SER A 92 11.96 -4.20 -22.80
C SER A 92 11.00 -3.93 -21.63
N PRO A 93 11.26 -4.55 -20.45
CA PRO A 93 10.42 -4.35 -19.27
C PRO A 93 10.18 -2.89 -18.86
N PRO A 94 11.21 -2.02 -18.72
CA PRO A 94 11.00 -0.65 -18.22
C PRO A 94 10.21 0.22 -19.19
N THR A 95 10.34 0.00 -20.50
CA THR A 95 9.55 0.73 -21.52
C THR A 95 8.09 0.28 -21.52
N VAL A 96 7.83 -1.02 -21.43
CA VAL A 96 6.45 -1.55 -21.47
C VAL A 96 5.70 -1.35 -20.15
N LYS A 97 6.41 -1.42 -19.03
CA LYS A 97 5.91 -1.03 -17.72
C LYS A 97 6.94 -0.11 -17.04
N PRO A 98 6.73 1.21 -17.09
CA PRO A 98 7.51 2.15 -16.31
C PRO A 98 7.57 1.76 -14.83
N GLY A 99 8.70 2.00 -14.19
CA GLY A 99 8.89 1.68 -12.77
C GLY A 99 8.82 0.19 -12.43
N THR A 100 8.91 -0.73 -13.39
CA THR A 100 8.84 -2.17 -13.10
C THR A 100 9.97 -2.62 -12.17
N THR A 101 9.63 -3.50 -11.21
CA THR A 101 10.63 -4.19 -10.36
C THR A 101 11.03 -5.55 -10.95
N MET A 102 10.70 -5.82 -12.21
CA MET A 102 11.25 -6.97 -12.94
C MET A 102 12.42 -6.49 -13.80
N PRO A 103 13.62 -7.06 -13.63
CA PRO A 103 14.79 -6.66 -14.40
C PRO A 103 14.73 -7.17 -15.84
N GLU A 104 15.61 -6.63 -16.69
CA GLU A 104 15.82 -7.10 -18.04
C GLU A 104 16.59 -8.43 -18.04
N MET A 105 15.87 -9.53 -18.25
CA MET A 105 16.44 -10.88 -18.15
C MET A 105 17.16 -11.36 -19.42
N LEU A 106 16.92 -10.72 -20.57
CA LEU A 106 17.48 -11.13 -21.86
C LEU A 106 18.77 -10.39 -22.24
N THR A 107 19.21 -9.43 -21.42
CA THR A 107 20.38 -8.57 -21.74
C THR A 107 21.70 -9.34 -21.79
N GLY A 108 21.81 -10.44 -21.04
CA GLY A 108 22.96 -11.34 -21.06
C GLY A 108 23.02 -12.29 -22.27
N LEU A 109 22.00 -12.30 -23.14
CA LEU A 109 22.01 -13.06 -24.39
C LEU A 109 22.63 -12.26 -25.55
N PRO A 110 23.26 -12.94 -26.53
CA PRO A 110 23.60 -12.34 -27.82
C PRO A 110 22.38 -11.65 -28.44
N ALA A 111 22.60 -10.52 -29.14
CA ALA A 111 21.50 -9.69 -29.63
C ALA A 111 20.56 -10.46 -30.57
N GLU A 112 21.12 -11.33 -31.40
CA GLU A 112 20.42 -12.23 -32.31
C GLU A 112 19.54 -13.28 -31.62
N ASP A 113 19.84 -13.64 -30.38
CA ASP A 113 19.12 -14.67 -29.62
C ASP A 113 17.97 -14.10 -28.78
N ARG A 114 17.90 -12.77 -28.58
CA ARG A 114 16.93 -12.14 -27.67
C ARG A 114 15.50 -12.27 -28.17
N GLU A 115 15.27 -11.97 -29.45
CA GLU A 115 13.94 -12.07 -30.08
C GLU A 115 13.44 -13.54 -30.10
N PRO A 116 14.23 -14.53 -30.59
CA PRO A 116 13.86 -15.94 -30.48
C PRO A 116 13.60 -16.41 -29.05
N ALA A 117 14.40 -15.96 -28.08
CA ALA A 117 14.19 -16.31 -26.67
C ALA A 117 12.88 -15.74 -26.12
N ALA A 118 12.56 -14.49 -26.45
CA ALA A 118 11.29 -13.86 -26.07
C ALA A 118 10.09 -14.58 -26.69
N ASP A 119 10.19 -15.01 -27.95
CA ASP A 119 9.16 -15.79 -28.64
C ASP A 119 8.92 -17.16 -27.97
N ALA A 120 10.00 -17.87 -27.67
CA ALA A 120 9.94 -19.16 -26.99
C ALA A 120 9.34 -19.06 -25.58
N LEU A 121 9.81 -18.10 -24.78
CA LEU A 121 9.28 -17.83 -23.44
C LEU A 121 7.81 -17.42 -23.48
N THR A 122 7.42 -16.54 -24.41
CA THR A 122 6.03 -16.10 -24.58
C THR A 122 5.13 -17.27 -24.95
N THR A 123 5.57 -18.14 -25.87
CA THR A 123 4.82 -19.34 -26.27
C THR A 123 4.64 -20.29 -25.09
N TYR A 124 5.71 -20.53 -24.32
CA TYR A 124 5.64 -21.35 -23.11
C TYR A 124 4.66 -20.76 -22.09
N LEU A 125 4.79 -19.47 -21.73
CA LEU A 125 3.91 -18.83 -20.76
C LEU A 125 2.44 -18.78 -21.22
N SER A 126 2.21 -18.61 -22.53
CA SER A 126 0.87 -18.63 -23.13
C SER A 126 0.23 -20.02 -23.09
N SER A 127 1.04 -21.08 -23.04
CA SER A 127 0.56 -22.46 -22.88
C SER A 127 0.07 -22.76 -21.46
N LEU A 128 0.46 -21.95 -20.47
CA LEU A 128 0.05 -22.10 -19.06
C LEU A 128 -1.36 -21.55 -18.87
N GLN A 129 -2.36 -22.36 -19.21
CA GLN A 129 -3.78 -22.01 -19.08
C GLN A 129 -4.36 -22.56 -17.77
N GLN A 130 -5.17 -21.76 -17.08
CA GLN A 130 -5.96 -22.18 -15.93
C GLN A 130 -7.32 -21.45 -15.94
N PRO A 131 -8.41 -22.12 -15.54
CA PRO A 131 -9.70 -21.46 -15.42
C PRO A 131 -9.64 -20.36 -14.36
N PHE A 132 -10.37 -19.27 -14.58
CA PHE A 132 -10.60 -18.27 -13.55
C PHE A 132 -11.43 -18.87 -12.41
N ALA A 133 -11.15 -18.43 -11.18
CA ALA A 133 -11.91 -18.86 -10.02
C ALA A 133 -13.38 -18.49 -10.16
N GLU A 134 -14.27 -19.45 -9.87
CA GLU A 134 -15.71 -19.22 -9.87
C GLU A 134 -16.09 -18.27 -8.72
N ILE A 135 -16.78 -17.18 -9.05
CA ILE A 135 -17.28 -16.21 -8.07
C ILE A 135 -18.72 -16.57 -7.73
N LYS A 136 -18.93 -17.03 -6.49
CA LYS A 136 -20.25 -17.47 -6.02
C LYS A 136 -21.17 -16.26 -5.77
N ALA A 137 -22.37 -16.31 -6.34
CA ALA A 137 -23.43 -15.38 -6.01
C ALA A 137 -23.97 -15.62 -4.59
N SER A 138 -24.44 -14.55 -3.94
CA SER A 138 -25.24 -14.64 -2.73
C SER A 138 -26.57 -13.90 -2.93
N GLY A 139 -27.53 -14.09 -2.01
CA GLY A 139 -28.82 -13.40 -2.08
C GLY A 139 -28.71 -11.87 -2.08
N LEU A 140 -27.66 -11.32 -1.45
CA LEU A 140 -27.40 -9.87 -1.41
C LEU A 140 -26.49 -9.39 -2.55
N ASN A 141 -25.69 -10.28 -3.14
CA ASN A 141 -24.72 -9.96 -4.16
C ASN A 141 -24.87 -10.91 -5.36
N PRO A 142 -25.77 -10.59 -6.31
CA PRO A 142 -25.91 -11.38 -7.52
C PRO A 142 -24.64 -11.26 -8.38
N VAL A 143 -24.25 -12.37 -9.00
CA VAL A 143 -23.11 -12.43 -9.94
C VAL A 143 -23.66 -12.88 -11.29
N PRO A 144 -23.95 -11.95 -12.22
CA PRO A 144 -24.42 -12.32 -13.55
C PRO A 144 -23.41 -13.19 -14.30
N MET A 145 -23.90 -14.00 -15.23
CA MET A 145 -23.03 -14.68 -16.19
C MET A 145 -22.21 -13.65 -16.96
N GLU A 146 -20.90 -13.89 -17.06
CA GLU A 146 -19.93 -12.97 -17.63
C GLU A 146 -19.97 -11.56 -17.03
N PHE A 147 -20.17 -11.44 -15.71
CA PHE A 147 -20.22 -10.15 -15.01
C PHE A 147 -19.07 -9.19 -15.37
N TRP A 148 -17.89 -9.72 -15.68
CA TRP A 148 -16.72 -8.94 -16.11
C TRP A 148 -16.95 -8.12 -17.40
N ASN A 149 -17.92 -8.48 -18.24
CA ASN A 149 -18.29 -7.73 -19.45
C ASN A 149 -19.41 -6.70 -19.19
N ARG A 150 -19.89 -6.58 -17.95
CA ARG A 150 -21.05 -5.74 -17.60
C ARG A 150 -20.68 -4.51 -16.77
N GLY A 151 -19.39 -4.18 -16.73
CA GLY A 151 -18.89 -3.06 -15.95
C GLY A 151 -19.39 -1.70 -16.46
N ASN A 152 -19.78 -0.81 -15.55
CA ASN A 152 -20.12 0.58 -15.80
C ASN A 152 -18.89 1.48 -15.60
N VAL A 153 -18.50 2.21 -16.66
CA VAL A 153 -17.31 3.07 -16.67
C VAL A 153 -17.40 4.22 -15.66
N ASP A 154 -18.56 4.87 -15.53
CA ASP A 154 -18.74 6.02 -14.63
C ASP A 154 -18.67 5.58 -13.17
N ASN A 155 -19.32 4.45 -12.84
CA ASN A 155 -19.23 3.87 -11.51
C ASN A 155 -17.80 3.40 -11.21
N GLY A 156 -17.12 2.81 -12.20
CA GLY A 156 -15.72 2.40 -12.10
C GLY A 156 -14.79 3.58 -11.82
N ARG A 157 -15.00 4.71 -12.51
CA ARG A 157 -14.29 5.96 -12.28
C ARG A 157 -14.51 6.42 -10.84
N ARG A 158 -15.75 6.50 -10.38
CA ARG A 158 -16.09 6.89 -9.01
C ARG A 158 -15.42 5.98 -7.97
N LEU A 159 -15.54 4.66 -8.13
CA LEU A 159 -14.95 3.68 -7.21
C LEU A 159 -13.43 3.81 -7.13
N TYR A 160 -12.74 3.90 -8.28
CA TYR A 160 -11.28 4.05 -8.31
C TYR A 160 -10.79 5.24 -7.48
N HIS A 161 -11.50 6.38 -7.55
CA HIS A 161 -11.12 7.59 -6.81
C HIS A 161 -11.50 7.53 -5.33
N GLN A 162 -12.60 6.89 -4.97
CA GLN A 162 -13.13 6.95 -3.60
C GLN A 162 -12.67 5.82 -2.67
N ILE A 163 -12.45 4.60 -3.18
CA ILE A 163 -12.21 3.44 -2.30
C ILE A 163 -10.75 3.30 -1.86
N GLY A 164 -9.84 4.11 -2.43
CA GLY A 164 -8.43 4.16 -2.05
C GLY A 164 -7.42 3.80 -3.14
N CYS A 165 -7.82 3.52 -4.39
CA CYS A 165 -6.85 3.20 -5.45
C CYS A 165 -5.87 4.36 -5.70
N VAL A 166 -6.38 5.60 -5.62
CA VAL A 166 -5.59 6.84 -5.77
C VAL A 166 -4.63 7.12 -4.61
N ALA A 167 -4.67 6.32 -3.54
CA ALA A 167 -3.65 6.40 -2.49
C ALA A 167 -2.26 6.05 -3.04
N CYS A 168 -2.20 5.16 -4.04
CA CYS A 168 -0.96 4.71 -4.67
C CYS A 168 -0.93 5.02 -6.18
N HIS A 169 -2.04 4.91 -6.88
CA HIS A 169 -2.10 5.13 -8.33
C HIS A 169 -2.49 6.57 -8.69
N GLU A 170 -2.20 6.98 -9.92
CA GLU A 170 -2.49 8.35 -10.37
C GLU A 170 -4.01 8.55 -10.46
N PRO A 171 -4.55 9.64 -9.89
CA PRO A 171 -5.93 10.01 -10.10
C PRO A 171 -6.15 10.54 -11.53
N ASP A 172 -7.40 10.46 -11.99
CA ASP A 172 -7.85 11.18 -13.16
C ASP A 172 -7.96 12.68 -12.83
N VAL A 173 -7.22 13.51 -13.58
CA VAL A 173 -7.16 14.96 -13.38
C VAL A 173 -8.50 15.65 -13.60
N GLU A 174 -9.40 15.02 -14.35
CA GLU A 174 -10.74 15.53 -14.63
C GLU A 174 -11.78 15.05 -13.60
N TYR A 175 -11.37 14.28 -12.58
CA TYR A 175 -12.32 13.77 -11.58
C TYR A 175 -12.67 14.86 -10.58
N GLU A 176 -13.95 15.24 -10.55
CA GLU A 176 -14.45 16.22 -9.59
C GLU A 176 -14.59 15.59 -8.21
N VAL A 177 -14.00 16.25 -7.22
CA VAL A 177 -14.08 15.91 -5.81
C VAL A 177 -14.99 16.88 -5.08
N THR A 178 -15.59 16.43 -3.98
CA THR A 178 -16.32 17.31 -3.07
C THR A 178 -15.38 18.41 -2.58
N ALA A 179 -15.85 19.66 -2.56
CA ALA A 179 -15.07 20.78 -2.06
C ALA A 179 -14.71 20.55 -0.57
N VAL A 180 -13.41 20.40 -0.28
CA VAL A 180 -12.89 20.28 1.07
C VAL A 180 -12.16 21.56 1.44
N LYS A 181 -12.48 22.17 2.57
CA LYS A 181 -11.70 23.29 3.11
C LYS A 181 -10.28 22.79 3.42
N PRO A 182 -9.22 23.40 2.86
CA PRO A 182 -7.85 23.01 3.18
C PRO A 182 -7.61 23.08 4.69
N SER A 183 -6.78 22.17 5.21
CA SER A 183 -6.36 22.29 6.61
C SER A 183 -5.48 23.54 6.80
N PRO A 184 -5.40 24.14 8.01
CA PRO A 184 -4.49 25.26 8.25
C PRO A 184 -3.03 24.97 7.88
N LEU A 185 -2.61 23.70 8.01
CA LEU A 185 -1.29 23.28 7.55
C LEU A 185 -1.21 23.32 6.03
N ASP A 186 -2.21 22.81 5.31
CA ASP A 186 -2.18 22.82 3.84
C ASP A 186 -2.21 24.25 3.28
N GLU A 187 -2.93 25.19 3.94
CA GLU A 187 -2.91 26.62 3.61
C GLU A 187 -1.51 27.23 3.82
N LEU A 188 -0.87 26.95 4.96
CA LEU A 188 0.49 27.38 5.23
C LEU A 188 1.47 26.85 4.16
N LEU A 189 1.40 25.55 3.85
CA LEU A 189 2.30 24.93 2.89
C LEU A 189 2.13 25.43 1.44
N GLN A 190 1.04 26.16 1.13
CA GLN A 190 0.86 26.83 -0.17
C GLN A 190 1.56 28.20 -0.23
N GLN A 191 1.82 28.80 0.92
CA GLN A 191 2.43 30.13 1.03
C GLN A 191 3.95 30.09 1.13
N LEU A 192 4.52 28.94 1.52
CA LEU A 192 5.95 28.76 1.73
C LEU A 192 6.67 28.37 0.44
N ASP A 193 7.83 28.96 0.21
CA ASP A 193 8.75 28.54 -0.85
C ASP A 193 9.62 27.32 -0.47
N ALA A 194 10.46 26.85 -1.39
CA ALA A 194 11.26 25.65 -1.17
C ALA A 194 12.30 25.79 -0.04
N ASP A 195 12.86 26.99 0.14
CA ASP A 195 13.87 27.24 1.16
C ASP A 195 13.20 27.39 2.54
N GLU A 196 12.08 28.11 2.62
CA GLU A 196 11.27 28.22 3.83
C GLU A 196 10.74 26.85 4.28
N LEU A 197 10.23 26.03 3.35
CA LEU A 197 9.80 24.66 3.62
C LEU A 197 10.93 23.78 4.15
N LYS A 198 12.17 24.03 3.73
CA LYS A 198 13.34 23.30 4.21
C LYS A 198 13.75 23.78 5.60
N GLU A 199 13.80 25.09 5.83
CA GLU A 199 14.13 25.68 7.13
C GLU A 199 13.11 25.30 8.21
N MET A 200 11.83 25.22 7.86
CA MET A 200 10.75 24.82 8.77
C MET A 200 10.59 23.30 8.93
N GLY A 201 11.39 22.47 8.22
CA GLY A 201 11.26 21.02 8.25
C GLY A 201 9.95 20.48 7.64
N LEU A 202 9.30 21.25 6.78
CA LEU A 202 8.00 20.94 6.16
C LEU A 202 8.11 20.37 4.74
N SER A 203 9.32 20.19 4.23
CA SER A 203 9.61 19.70 2.88
C SER A 203 8.91 18.37 2.56
N SER A 204 8.87 17.41 3.51
CA SER A 204 8.20 16.12 3.28
C SER A 204 6.68 16.27 3.18
N ALA A 205 6.07 17.13 4.00
CA ALA A 205 4.63 17.38 3.99
C ALA A 205 4.15 18.13 2.73
N ALA A 206 4.99 19.00 2.15
CA ALA A 206 4.67 19.73 0.92
C ALA A 206 4.85 18.91 -0.37
N ARG A 207 5.66 17.84 -0.32
CA ARG A 207 6.09 17.09 -1.51
C ARG A 207 4.91 16.43 -2.23
N LYS A 208 4.89 16.50 -3.56
CA LYS A 208 3.99 15.66 -4.38
C LYS A 208 4.49 14.22 -4.33
N VAL A 209 3.58 13.29 -4.00
CA VAL A 209 3.89 11.86 -3.95
C VAL A 209 3.73 11.28 -5.35
N ASN A 210 4.77 10.62 -5.86
CA ASN A 210 4.72 9.94 -7.15
C ASN A 210 3.73 8.76 -7.10
N SER A 211 3.11 8.48 -8.23
CA SER A 211 2.15 7.37 -8.37
C SER A 211 2.84 6.10 -8.83
N VAL A 212 2.32 4.95 -8.38
CA VAL A 212 2.69 3.65 -8.92
C VAL A 212 2.20 3.59 -10.37
N PRO A 213 3.11 3.53 -11.37
CA PRO A 213 2.73 3.63 -12.77
C PRO A 213 2.03 2.36 -13.26
N HIS A 214 0.94 2.55 -14.01
CA HIS A 214 0.34 1.51 -14.82
C HIS A 214 1.11 1.34 -16.14
N PRO A 215 1.24 0.11 -16.67
CA PRO A 215 1.48 -0.04 -18.11
C PRO A 215 0.23 0.39 -18.88
N VAL A 216 0.29 0.37 -20.20
CA VAL A 216 -0.92 0.50 -21.04
C VAL A 216 -1.83 -0.72 -20.80
N LEU A 217 -2.80 -0.61 -19.88
CA LEU A 217 -3.57 -1.75 -19.38
C LEU A 217 -4.33 -2.53 -20.47
N PRO A 218 -4.95 -1.87 -21.48
CA PRO A 218 -5.61 -2.58 -22.58
C PRO A 218 -4.71 -3.52 -23.38
N THR A 219 -3.40 -3.27 -23.47
CA THR A 219 -2.49 -4.20 -24.16
C THR A 219 -2.14 -5.40 -23.29
N LYS A 220 -2.27 -5.28 -21.96
CA LYS A 220 -1.90 -6.33 -21.01
C LYS A 220 -3.05 -7.27 -20.64
N TYR A 221 -4.21 -6.71 -20.34
CA TYR A 221 -5.32 -7.43 -19.74
C TYR A 221 -6.56 -7.48 -20.66
N THR A 222 -7.39 -8.50 -20.45
CA THR A 222 -8.79 -8.51 -20.90
C THR A 222 -9.68 -7.99 -19.77
N HIS A 223 -10.95 -7.67 -20.06
CA HIS A 223 -11.93 -7.35 -19.02
C HIS A 223 -12.01 -8.47 -17.98
N GLN A 224 -12.09 -9.73 -18.43
CA GLN A 224 -12.12 -10.89 -17.55
C GLN A 224 -10.87 -10.96 -16.67
N SER A 225 -9.67 -10.87 -17.23
CA SER A 225 -8.45 -11.06 -16.46
C SER A 225 -8.15 -9.92 -15.49
N LEU A 226 -8.44 -8.66 -15.86
CA LEU A 226 -8.31 -7.53 -14.95
C LEU A 226 -9.34 -7.60 -13.81
N THR A 227 -10.60 -7.94 -14.12
CA THR A 227 -11.66 -8.07 -13.12
C THR A 227 -11.30 -9.12 -12.07
N HIS A 228 -10.86 -10.32 -12.48
CA HIS A 228 -10.46 -11.36 -11.54
C HIS A 228 -9.19 -11.01 -10.75
N PHE A 229 -8.25 -10.28 -11.37
CA PHE A 229 -7.10 -9.76 -10.64
C PHE A 229 -7.49 -8.74 -9.56
N LEU A 230 -8.45 -7.86 -9.83
CA LEU A 230 -8.94 -6.89 -8.84
C LEU A 230 -9.71 -7.55 -7.68
N LEU A 231 -10.39 -8.68 -7.93
CA LEU A 231 -11.10 -9.44 -6.89
C LEU A 231 -10.16 -10.19 -5.94
N ASN A 232 -9.02 -10.68 -6.45
CA ASN A 232 -8.04 -11.44 -5.66
C ASN A 232 -6.62 -11.20 -6.19
N PRO A 233 -6.02 -10.02 -5.91
CA PRO A 233 -4.70 -9.69 -6.41
C PRO A 233 -3.61 -10.60 -5.83
N GLU A 234 -3.77 -11.07 -4.59
CA GLU A 234 -2.83 -11.92 -3.87
C GLU A 234 -2.66 -13.31 -4.48
N HIS A 235 -3.68 -13.85 -5.15
CA HIS A 235 -3.56 -15.08 -5.93
C HIS A 235 -2.50 -14.96 -7.04
N THR A 236 -2.39 -13.77 -7.65
CA THR A 236 -1.37 -13.48 -8.67
C THR A 236 -0.08 -12.90 -8.07
N ARG A 237 -0.19 -12.04 -7.06
CA ARG A 237 0.92 -11.28 -6.44
C ARG A 237 0.93 -11.54 -4.93
N PRO A 238 1.47 -12.68 -4.48
CA PRO A 238 1.39 -13.10 -3.08
C PRO A 238 2.14 -12.17 -2.11
N ALA A 239 3.01 -11.29 -2.62
CA ALA A 239 3.68 -10.27 -1.82
C ALA A 239 2.72 -9.19 -1.28
N GLY A 240 1.52 -8.99 -1.84
CA GLY A 240 0.52 -8.08 -1.28
C GLY A 240 0.78 -6.58 -1.43
N ARG A 241 1.74 -6.16 -2.28
CA ARG A 241 2.01 -4.72 -2.56
C ARG A 241 0.86 -4.00 -3.25
N MET A 242 0.02 -4.75 -3.95
CA MET A 242 -1.31 -4.33 -4.36
C MET A 242 -2.30 -5.20 -3.58
N PRO A 243 -2.90 -4.68 -2.50
CA PRO A 243 -3.68 -5.48 -1.58
C PRO A 243 -5.13 -5.62 -2.06
N ASN A 244 -5.92 -6.45 -1.37
CA ASN A 244 -7.30 -6.77 -1.74
C ASN A 244 -8.28 -5.75 -1.14
N PHE A 245 -9.03 -5.03 -1.97
CA PHE A 245 -9.99 -4.02 -1.50
C PHE A 245 -11.39 -4.58 -1.19
N SER A 246 -11.52 -5.91 -1.09
CA SER A 246 -12.77 -6.63 -0.83
C SER A 246 -13.90 -6.18 -1.76
N LEU A 247 -13.58 -6.10 -3.05
CA LEU A 247 -14.52 -5.65 -4.08
C LEU A 247 -15.63 -6.67 -4.28
N LEU A 248 -16.84 -6.17 -4.52
CA LEU A 248 -17.90 -7.00 -5.10
C LEU A 248 -17.55 -7.33 -6.56
N ALA A 249 -18.16 -8.39 -7.10
CA ALA A 249 -17.96 -8.81 -8.49
C ALA A 249 -18.20 -7.66 -9.49
N MET A 250 -19.29 -6.91 -9.30
CA MET A 250 -19.62 -5.75 -10.13
C MET A 250 -18.71 -4.56 -9.86
N ASP A 251 -18.34 -4.26 -8.61
CA ASP A 251 -17.35 -3.20 -8.30
C ASP A 251 -16.04 -3.43 -9.08
N ALA A 252 -15.55 -4.68 -9.09
CA ALA A 252 -14.33 -5.04 -9.82
C ALA A 252 -14.50 -4.92 -11.34
N ALA A 253 -15.67 -5.31 -11.88
CA ALA A 253 -15.96 -5.20 -13.31
C ALA A 253 -16.07 -3.72 -13.75
N ASP A 254 -16.67 -2.87 -12.93
CA ASP A 254 -16.81 -1.44 -13.16
C ASP A 254 -15.43 -0.75 -13.20
N ILE A 255 -14.58 -1.00 -12.19
CA ILE A 255 -13.21 -0.47 -12.15
C ILE A 255 -12.40 -0.98 -13.34
N ALA A 256 -12.54 -2.27 -13.70
CA ALA A 256 -11.88 -2.82 -14.89
C ALA A 256 -12.36 -2.13 -16.17
N ALA A 257 -13.66 -1.86 -16.31
CA ALA A 257 -14.22 -1.15 -17.46
C ALA A 257 -13.66 0.27 -17.57
N TRP A 258 -13.54 0.99 -16.44
CA TRP A 258 -12.91 2.32 -16.44
C TRP A 258 -11.42 2.28 -16.79
N LEU A 259 -10.65 1.33 -16.22
CA LEU A 259 -9.22 1.17 -16.50
C LEU A 259 -8.94 0.75 -17.95
N LEU A 260 -9.91 0.12 -18.61
CA LEU A 260 -9.79 -0.39 -19.98
C LEU A 260 -10.59 0.42 -21.01
N ARG A 261 -11.17 1.56 -20.62
CA ARG A 261 -12.08 2.37 -21.47
C ARG A 261 -11.47 2.77 -22.82
N ASP A 262 -10.16 2.98 -22.86
CA ASP A 262 -9.43 3.39 -24.07
C ASP A 262 -8.99 2.20 -24.94
N ALA A 263 -9.48 0.98 -24.67
CA ALA A 263 -9.14 -0.22 -25.43
C ALA A 263 -9.47 -0.13 -26.92
N ALA A 264 -10.41 0.75 -27.32
CA ALA A 264 -10.71 1.05 -28.73
C ALA A 264 -9.51 1.65 -29.50
N MET A 265 -8.51 2.21 -28.80
CA MET A 265 -7.24 2.66 -29.41
C MET A 265 -6.23 1.52 -29.59
N SER A 266 -6.44 0.37 -28.95
CA SER A 266 -5.63 -0.84 -29.14
C SER A 266 -6.17 -1.63 -30.34
N LYS A 267 -5.74 -1.26 -31.55
CA LYS A 267 -5.96 -2.08 -32.76
C LYS A 267 -5.11 -3.35 -32.69
N THR A 268 -5.41 -4.24 -31.75
CA THR A 268 -4.82 -5.58 -31.71
C THR A 268 -5.88 -6.55 -32.23
N PRO A 269 -5.63 -7.27 -33.33
CA PRO A 269 -6.56 -8.27 -33.83
C PRO A 269 -6.88 -9.31 -32.74
N PRO A 270 -8.08 -9.92 -32.75
CA PRO A 270 -8.37 -11.05 -31.87
C PRO A 270 -7.41 -12.19 -32.20
N ASN A 271 -6.71 -12.70 -31.18
CA ASN A 271 -5.92 -13.93 -31.19
C ASN A 271 -5.07 -14.15 -32.46
N SER A 272 -3.79 -13.76 -32.43
CA SER A 272 -2.83 -14.74 -32.95
C SER A 272 -2.91 -15.90 -31.96
N THR A 273 -3.59 -16.98 -32.36
CA THR A 273 -3.34 -18.27 -31.75
C THR A 273 -1.85 -18.50 -31.92
N ALA A 274 -1.05 -18.15 -30.90
CA ALA A 274 0.32 -18.61 -30.80
C ALA A 274 0.19 -20.12 -30.93
N LYS A 275 0.55 -20.62 -32.11
CA LYS A 275 0.43 -22.03 -32.44
C LYS A 275 1.06 -22.78 -31.28
N SER A 276 0.38 -23.81 -30.78
CA SER A 276 0.90 -24.72 -29.78
C SER A 276 2.05 -25.53 -30.40
N ASP A 277 3.16 -24.87 -30.70
CA ASP A 277 4.39 -25.48 -31.20
C ASP A 277 5.05 -26.17 -30.00
N PRO A 278 5.00 -27.51 -29.91
CA PRO A 278 5.53 -28.21 -28.74
C PRO A 278 7.04 -28.02 -28.60
N ALA A 279 7.76 -27.82 -29.71
CA ALA A 279 9.21 -27.60 -29.68
C ALA A 279 9.51 -26.22 -29.09
N LEU A 280 8.76 -25.19 -29.50
CA LEU A 280 8.93 -23.84 -28.98
C LEU A 280 8.50 -23.72 -27.51
N ILE A 281 7.47 -24.44 -27.09
CA ILE A 281 7.07 -24.57 -25.67
C ILE A 281 8.20 -25.23 -24.86
N ALA A 282 8.78 -26.34 -25.35
CA ALA A 282 9.88 -27.02 -24.66
C ALA A 282 11.13 -26.12 -24.58
N GLN A 283 11.46 -25.41 -25.65
CA GLN A 283 12.55 -24.43 -25.66
C GLN A 283 12.28 -23.28 -24.67
N GLY A 284 11.08 -22.72 -24.65
CA GLY A 284 10.70 -21.67 -23.69
C GLY A 284 10.79 -22.14 -22.25
N ARG A 285 10.37 -23.38 -21.96
CA ARG A 285 10.51 -24.00 -20.65
C ARG A 285 11.98 -24.14 -20.24
N GLN A 286 12.85 -24.56 -21.16
CA GLN A 286 14.29 -24.67 -20.91
C GLN A 286 14.91 -23.30 -20.65
N LEU A 287 14.59 -22.29 -21.48
CA LEU A 287 15.05 -20.91 -21.29
C LEU A 287 14.59 -20.34 -19.95
N PHE A 288 13.36 -20.63 -19.51
CA PHE A 288 12.85 -20.19 -18.21
C PHE A 288 13.72 -20.71 -17.05
N HIS A 289 14.19 -21.95 -17.15
CA HIS A 289 15.12 -22.53 -16.20
C HIS A 289 16.52 -21.91 -16.31
N ASP A 290 17.08 -21.81 -17.52
CA ASP A 290 18.45 -21.35 -17.76
C ASP A 290 18.65 -19.87 -17.42
N LEU A 291 17.62 -19.06 -17.63
CA LEU A 291 17.55 -17.65 -17.21
C LEU A 291 17.15 -17.49 -15.74
N ARG A 292 16.96 -18.60 -15.01
CA ARG A 292 16.67 -18.63 -13.57
C ARG A 292 15.41 -17.87 -13.15
N CYS A 293 14.41 -17.79 -14.02
CA CYS A 293 13.16 -17.07 -13.75
C CYS A 293 12.43 -17.61 -12.49
N ALA A 294 12.58 -18.90 -12.21
CA ALA A 294 11.99 -19.60 -11.06
C ALA A 294 12.54 -19.14 -9.69
N VAL A 295 13.61 -18.36 -9.64
CA VAL A 295 14.13 -17.81 -8.38
C VAL A 295 13.22 -16.70 -7.84
N CYS A 296 12.62 -15.91 -8.74
CA CYS A 296 11.68 -14.85 -8.36
C CYS A 296 10.22 -15.26 -8.55
N HIS A 297 9.92 -16.04 -9.60
CA HIS A 297 8.56 -16.44 -9.94
C HIS A 297 8.25 -17.87 -9.51
N SER A 298 7.07 -18.09 -8.94
CA SER A 298 6.56 -19.44 -8.72
C SER A 298 5.82 -19.96 -9.95
N ILE A 299 6.12 -21.20 -10.31
CA ILE A 299 5.47 -21.94 -11.39
C ILE A 299 5.52 -23.43 -11.06
N GLN A 300 4.44 -24.17 -11.32
CA GLN A 300 4.38 -25.59 -11.03
C GLN A 300 5.37 -26.38 -11.91
N GLY A 301 6.12 -27.30 -11.31
CA GLY A 301 7.00 -28.22 -12.03
C GLY A 301 8.35 -27.64 -12.49
N ILE A 302 8.76 -26.47 -11.97
CA ILE A 302 10.13 -25.94 -12.09
C ILE A 302 10.61 -25.50 -10.70
N ALA A 303 11.65 -26.15 -10.19
CA ALA A 303 12.27 -25.76 -8.92
C ALA A 303 13.15 -24.50 -9.11
N ALA A 304 13.26 -23.69 -8.06
CA ALA A 304 14.19 -22.58 -8.04
C ALA A 304 15.64 -23.07 -8.13
N ALA A 305 16.47 -22.36 -8.91
CA ALA A 305 17.89 -22.65 -9.02
C ALA A 305 18.62 -22.41 -7.68
N ALA A 306 19.76 -23.07 -7.48
CA ALA A 306 20.59 -22.92 -6.28
C ALA A 306 20.99 -21.45 -6.04
N PRO A 307 21.09 -21.00 -4.77
CA PRO A 307 21.43 -19.61 -4.44
C PRO A 307 22.77 -19.18 -5.05
N ALA A 308 22.88 -17.89 -5.33
CA ALA A 308 24.14 -17.27 -5.75
C ALA A 308 25.05 -17.02 -4.54
N ARG A 309 26.15 -16.29 -4.77
CA ARG A 309 27.08 -15.86 -3.71
C ARG A 309 26.30 -15.12 -2.60
N PRO A 310 26.46 -15.46 -1.30
CA PRO A 310 25.73 -14.79 -0.21
C PRO A 310 26.00 -13.29 -0.17
N MET A 311 25.03 -12.52 0.37
CA MET A 311 25.07 -11.05 0.41
C MET A 311 26.34 -10.52 1.09
N ALA A 312 26.73 -11.13 2.21
CA ALA A 312 27.92 -10.75 2.98
C ALA A 312 29.25 -11.00 2.24
N MET A 313 29.23 -11.75 1.14
CA MET A 313 30.42 -12.08 0.36
C MET A 313 30.48 -11.29 -0.95
N LEU A 314 29.54 -10.39 -1.24
CA LEU A 314 29.54 -9.65 -2.50
C LEU A 314 30.68 -8.62 -2.55
N ASP A 315 31.34 -8.56 -3.70
CA ASP A 315 32.37 -7.56 -3.99
C ASP A 315 31.81 -6.51 -4.95
N LEU A 316 31.57 -5.31 -4.42
CA LEU A 316 30.99 -4.19 -5.17
C LEU A 316 31.99 -3.50 -6.09
N ASN A 317 33.29 -3.73 -5.90
CA ASN A 317 34.35 -3.19 -6.76
C ASN A 317 34.62 -4.09 -7.96
N SER A 318 33.96 -5.26 -8.03
CA SER A 318 34.08 -6.17 -9.15
C SER A 318 33.52 -5.55 -10.44
N GLN A 319 34.22 -5.78 -11.55
CA GLN A 319 33.76 -5.43 -12.91
C GLN A 319 32.47 -6.19 -13.31
N GLN A 320 32.06 -7.20 -12.54
CA GLN A 320 30.84 -7.98 -12.74
C GLN A 320 29.71 -7.62 -11.75
N THR A 321 29.82 -6.47 -11.06
CA THR A 321 28.78 -6.02 -10.12
C THR A 321 27.44 -5.75 -10.82
N CYS A 322 26.35 -6.10 -10.15
CA CYS A 322 24.99 -5.83 -10.62
C CYS A 322 24.52 -4.40 -10.29
N VAL A 323 25.27 -3.68 -9.44
CA VAL A 323 24.96 -2.33 -8.96
C VAL A 323 25.90 -1.34 -9.65
N THR A 324 25.71 -1.15 -10.95
CA THR A 324 26.45 -0.16 -11.75
C THR A 324 25.54 0.98 -12.18
N ALA A 325 26.13 2.16 -12.41
CA ALA A 325 25.42 3.25 -13.08
C ALA A 325 25.01 2.84 -14.50
N VAL A 326 23.87 3.37 -14.97
CA VAL A 326 23.38 3.13 -16.35
C VAL A 326 24.46 3.53 -17.36
N GLY A 327 24.89 2.59 -18.19
CA GLY A 327 25.91 2.82 -19.22
C GLY A 327 26.39 1.52 -19.89
N PRO A 328 27.31 1.62 -20.88
CA PRO A 328 27.77 0.50 -21.71
C PRO A 328 28.57 -0.60 -20.96
N ALA A 329 28.62 -0.55 -19.63
CA ALA A 329 29.16 -1.59 -18.76
C ALA A 329 28.36 -2.91 -18.79
N THR A 330 27.34 -3.02 -19.65
CA THR A 330 26.62 -4.28 -19.95
C THR A 330 27.49 -5.34 -20.63
N ALA A 331 28.67 -4.98 -21.14
CA ALA A 331 29.58 -5.90 -21.86
C ALA A 331 30.13 -7.07 -21.01
N HIS A 332 30.03 -6.99 -19.68
CA HIS A 332 30.54 -8.02 -18.76
C HIS A 332 29.45 -8.81 -18.02
N ARG A 333 28.17 -8.66 -18.43
CA ARG A 333 27.08 -9.42 -17.81
C ARG A 333 27.10 -10.87 -18.28
N THR A 334 27.00 -11.80 -17.33
CA THR A 334 26.81 -13.22 -17.63
C THR A 334 25.38 -13.48 -18.15
N LYS A 335 25.18 -14.60 -18.85
CA LYS A 335 23.89 -14.99 -19.46
C LYS A 335 22.68 -14.92 -18.51
N ALA A 336 22.90 -15.13 -17.21
CA ALA A 336 21.85 -15.19 -16.19
C ALA A 336 21.82 -13.98 -15.23
N GLN A 337 22.60 -12.93 -15.49
CA GLN A 337 22.61 -11.74 -14.64
C GLN A 337 21.45 -10.78 -15.00
N PRO A 338 20.63 -10.37 -14.02
CA PRO A 338 19.52 -9.44 -14.28
C PRO A 338 20.01 -8.04 -14.65
N GLY A 339 19.41 -7.45 -15.69
CA GLY A 339 19.59 -6.07 -16.12
C GLY A 339 18.77 -5.08 -15.29
N TRP A 340 19.43 -4.24 -14.49
CA TRP A 340 18.79 -3.14 -13.76
C TRP A 340 19.27 -1.79 -14.29
N ALA A 341 18.33 -0.86 -14.44
CA ALA A 341 18.60 0.53 -14.76
C ALA A 341 18.51 1.40 -13.49
N PHE A 342 19.53 1.34 -12.62
CA PHE A 342 19.55 2.11 -11.39
C PHE A 342 20.04 3.54 -11.59
N ASP A 343 19.40 4.49 -10.89
CA ASP A 343 19.94 5.85 -10.76
C ASP A 343 20.98 5.98 -9.63
N SER A 344 21.60 7.15 -9.51
CA SER A 344 22.63 7.42 -8.51
C SER A 344 22.12 7.33 -7.06
N ALA A 345 20.87 7.71 -6.80
CA ALA A 345 20.28 7.65 -5.47
C ALA A 345 20.05 6.19 -5.03
N GLN A 346 19.56 5.35 -5.94
CA GLN A 346 19.37 3.93 -5.70
C GLN A 346 20.70 3.21 -5.49
N ILE A 347 21.70 3.48 -6.33
CA ILE A 347 23.05 2.91 -6.18
C ILE A 347 23.65 3.30 -4.84
N SER A 348 23.57 4.58 -4.46
CA SER A 348 24.07 5.07 -3.18
C SER A 348 23.42 4.35 -2.00
N ALA A 349 22.09 4.22 -2.00
CA ALA A 349 21.37 3.52 -0.94
C ALA A 349 21.69 2.03 -0.87
N ILE A 350 21.73 1.33 -2.02
CA ILE A 350 22.11 -0.09 -2.07
C ILE A 350 23.53 -0.27 -1.52
N ASN A 351 24.48 0.56 -1.93
CA ASN A 351 25.86 0.51 -1.44
C ASN A 351 25.94 0.77 0.07
N ALA A 352 25.16 1.72 0.60
CA ALA A 352 25.10 1.98 2.04
C ALA A 352 24.61 0.73 2.81
N ALA A 353 23.56 0.07 2.33
CA ALA A 353 23.06 -1.16 2.95
C ALA A 353 24.07 -2.31 2.89
N LEU A 354 24.76 -2.50 1.76
CA LEU A 354 25.75 -3.56 1.62
C LEU A 354 27.02 -3.30 2.44
N ALA A 355 27.46 -2.04 2.53
CA ALA A 355 28.60 -1.63 3.37
C ALA A 355 28.33 -1.84 4.87
N SER A 356 27.06 -1.81 5.30
CA SER A 356 26.67 -2.14 6.68
C SER A 356 26.82 -3.64 7.05
N GLY A 357 27.35 -4.45 6.13
CA GLY A 357 27.81 -5.82 6.40
C GLY A 357 26.81 -6.92 6.09
N GLY A 358 25.65 -6.63 5.50
CA GLY A 358 24.66 -7.62 5.01
C GLY A 358 24.11 -8.64 6.02
N ASN A 359 24.59 -8.58 7.26
CA ASN A 359 24.30 -9.47 8.38
C ASN A 359 23.36 -8.77 9.36
N ALA A 360 22.59 -9.59 10.09
CA ALA A 360 21.57 -9.17 11.04
C ALA A 360 22.13 -8.23 12.12
N ALA A 361 22.14 -6.92 11.86
CA ALA A 361 22.13 -5.95 12.94
C ALA A 361 20.88 -6.23 13.77
N THR A 362 21.03 -6.43 15.08
CA THR A 362 19.91 -6.53 16.02
C THR A 362 19.03 -5.30 15.82
N THR A 363 17.93 -5.49 15.09
CA THR A 363 17.04 -4.38 14.76
C THR A 363 16.02 -4.31 15.89
N ASP A 364 15.90 -3.14 16.53
CA ASP A 364 14.89 -2.95 17.56
C ASP A 364 13.48 -3.14 16.95
N ASN A 365 12.51 -3.41 17.81
CA ASN A 365 11.14 -3.71 17.39
C ASN A 365 10.49 -2.56 16.59
N ALA A 366 10.82 -1.31 16.91
CA ALA A 366 10.25 -0.15 16.24
C ALA A 366 10.81 0.02 14.83
N THR A 367 12.13 -0.13 14.66
CA THR A 367 12.78 -0.12 13.34
C THR A 367 12.27 -1.27 12.46
N GLY A 368 12.13 -2.47 13.03
CA GLY A 368 11.55 -3.62 12.32
C GLY A 368 10.12 -3.37 11.85
N LEU A 369 9.27 -2.78 12.69
CA LEU A 369 7.89 -2.42 12.31
C LEU A 369 7.87 -1.38 11.20
N SER A 370 8.64 -0.29 11.35
CA SER A 370 8.75 0.76 10.33
C SER A 370 9.15 0.19 8.98
N PHE A 371 10.15 -0.71 8.95
CA PHE A 371 10.57 -1.38 7.72
C PHE A 371 9.44 -2.18 7.08
N ARG A 372 8.68 -2.97 7.86
CA ARG A 372 7.54 -3.74 7.34
C ARG A 372 6.40 -2.86 6.81
N LEU A 373 6.11 -1.74 7.48
CA LEU A 373 5.09 -0.78 7.03
C LEU A 373 5.49 -0.12 5.71
N LEU A 374 6.78 0.17 5.52
CA LEU A 374 7.32 0.68 4.25
C LEU A 374 7.26 -0.37 3.14
N GLN A 375 7.56 -1.65 3.44
CA GLN A 375 7.44 -2.73 2.47
C GLN A 375 6.00 -2.93 2.00
N GLN A 376 4.99 -2.87 2.88
CA GLN A 376 3.57 -3.04 2.50
C GLN A 376 2.89 -1.75 2.03
N ASP A 377 3.66 -0.68 1.87
CA ASP A 377 3.19 0.66 1.51
C ASP A 377 2.08 1.19 2.45
N CYS A 378 2.05 0.73 3.71
CA CYS A 378 1.07 1.21 4.70
C CYS A 378 1.21 2.72 4.92
N CYS A 379 2.44 3.24 4.81
CA CYS A 379 2.77 4.66 4.89
C CYS A 379 2.25 5.48 3.70
N ALA A 380 1.71 4.85 2.65
CA ALA A 380 0.99 5.55 1.59
C ALA A 380 -0.30 6.19 2.12
N CYS A 381 -1.01 5.46 2.98
CA CYS A 381 -2.29 5.86 3.58
C CYS A 381 -2.14 6.41 4.98
N HIS A 382 -1.34 5.74 5.80
CA HIS A 382 -1.23 6.01 7.22
C HIS A 382 0.02 6.80 7.57
N GLU A 383 -0.10 7.70 8.52
CA GLU A 383 1.06 8.30 9.17
C GLU A 383 1.49 7.45 10.38
N ARG A 384 2.79 7.29 10.60
CA ARG A 384 3.34 6.80 11.87
C ARG A 384 4.56 7.61 12.24
N ASN A 385 4.58 8.16 13.46
CA ASN A 385 5.65 9.02 13.96
C ASN A 385 6.00 10.14 12.96
N GLN A 386 4.97 10.81 12.40
CA GLN A 386 5.09 11.86 11.39
C GLN A 386 5.59 11.40 10.00
N LEU A 387 5.90 10.11 9.82
CA LEU A 387 6.26 9.54 8.52
C LEU A 387 5.02 9.01 7.79
N GLY A 388 4.78 9.48 6.57
CA GLY A 388 3.75 8.94 5.68
C GLY A 388 2.45 9.75 5.64
N GLY A 389 1.31 9.05 5.53
CA GLY A 389 -0.02 9.65 5.41
C GLY A 389 -0.43 10.02 3.98
N ILE A 390 -1.68 10.43 3.78
CA ILE A 390 -2.16 10.90 2.48
C ILE A 390 -1.54 12.27 2.17
N GLY A 391 -0.77 12.35 1.07
CA GLY A 391 -0.17 13.60 0.62
C GLY A 391 -1.24 14.65 0.27
N ARG A 392 -0.94 15.94 0.51
CA ARG A 392 -1.91 17.04 0.40
C ARG A 392 -2.69 17.09 -0.92
N HIS A 393 -2.04 16.74 -2.04
CA HIS A 393 -2.64 16.74 -3.38
C HIS A 393 -3.59 15.55 -3.63
N ARG A 394 -3.53 14.51 -2.79
CA ARG A 394 -4.42 13.34 -2.84
C ARG A 394 -5.54 13.41 -1.81
N LYS A 395 -5.39 14.21 -0.76
CA LYS A 395 -6.41 14.36 0.30
C LYS A 395 -7.82 14.58 -0.27
N PRO A 396 -8.09 15.41 -1.29
CA PRO A 396 -9.46 15.69 -1.73
C PRO A 396 -10.26 14.47 -2.22
N TYR A 397 -9.59 13.40 -2.66
CA TYR A 397 -10.26 12.16 -3.11
C TYR A 397 -10.79 11.28 -1.96
N PHE A 398 -10.45 11.63 -0.71
CA PHE A 398 -10.81 10.88 0.49
C PHE A 398 -11.97 11.60 1.17
N GLU A 399 -13.14 11.01 1.04
CA GLU A 399 -14.44 11.60 1.36
C GLU A 399 -15.19 10.78 2.41
N THR A 400 -16.34 11.30 2.83
CA THR A 400 -17.29 10.58 3.68
C THR A 400 -18.58 10.30 2.92
N THR A 401 -19.28 9.24 3.31
CA THR A 401 -20.63 8.95 2.81
C THR A 401 -21.66 9.83 3.54
N GLY A 402 -22.68 10.28 2.82
CA GLY A 402 -23.82 10.98 3.44
C GLY A 402 -23.50 12.39 3.96
N HIS A 403 -22.49 13.06 3.39
CA HIS A 403 -22.08 14.43 3.74
C HIS A 403 -21.68 14.62 5.22
N ILE A 404 -21.17 13.55 5.86
CA ILE A 404 -20.68 13.60 7.23
C ILE A 404 -19.38 14.40 7.28
N ASP A 405 -19.41 15.62 7.82
CA ASP A 405 -18.20 16.43 8.00
C ASP A 405 -17.70 16.39 9.46
N ILE A 406 -16.77 15.47 9.71
CA ILE A 406 -15.94 15.47 10.93
C ILE A 406 -14.48 15.85 10.60
N GLY A 407 -14.25 16.53 9.48
CA GLY A 407 -12.94 16.95 8.99
C GLY A 407 -12.02 15.77 8.63
N ASP A 408 -10.72 16.05 8.60
CA ASP A 408 -9.69 15.07 8.23
C ASP A 408 -9.74 13.78 9.08
N GLU A 409 -10.19 13.87 10.34
CA GLU A 409 -10.30 12.71 11.25
C GLU A 409 -11.27 11.62 10.75
N GLY A 410 -12.30 12.00 10.01
CA GLY A 410 -13.32 11.07 9.52
C GLY A 410 -13.20 10.65 8.08
N ARG A 411 -12.38 11.32 7.29
CA ARG A 411 -12.20 11.01 5.87
C ARG A 411 -10.83 10.41 5.57
N LEU A 412 -9.80 10.72 6.36
CA LEU A 412 -8.45 10.20 6.17
C LEU A 412 -8.19 8.95 7.01
N PRO A 413 -7.35 8.02 6.53
CA PRO A 413 -6.89 6.87 7.32
C PRO A 413 -6.29 7.32 8.66
N PRO A 414 -6.56 6.60 9.77
CA PRO A 414 -6.06 6.98 11.09
C PRO A 414 -4.53 6.85 11.19
N ALA A 415 -3.89 7.67 12.02
CA ALA A 415 -2.48 7.48 12.34
C ALA A 415 -2.24 6.12 13.03
N LEU A 416 -1.08 5.53 12.74
CA LEU A 416 -0.61 4.26 13.30
C LEU A 416 0.34 4.43 14.49
N THR A 417 0.69 5.67 14.86
CA THR A 417 1.47 5.99 16.06
C THR A 417 0.77 5.46 17.32
N GLY A 418 1.48 4.67 18.14
CA GLY A 418 0.94 4.16 19.41
C GLY A 418 -0.21 3.15 19.28
N VAL A 419 -0.52 2.65 18.08
CA VAL A 419 -1.62 1.70 17.87
C VAL A 419 -1.45 0.41 18.66
N GLY A 420 -0.22 -0.06 18.86
CA GLY A 420 0.08 -1.21 19.71
C GLY A 420 -0.33 -1.01 21.17
N ASN A 421 -0.22 0.22 21.68
CA ASN A 421 -0.67 0.61 23.03
C ASN A 421 -2.18 0.82 23.12
N ARG A 422 -2.82 1.16 21.99
CA ARG A 422 -4.25 1.44 21.93
C ARG A 422 -5.10 0.19 21.71
N LEU A 423 -4.78 -0.59 20.68
CA LEU A 423 -5.60 -1.71 20.23
C LEU A 423 -5.07 -3.04 20.77
N THR A 424 -5.98 -3.98 21.00
CA THR A 424 -5.61 -5.36 21.31
C THR A 424 -4.93 -6.00 20.10
N THR A 425 -3.96 -6.90 20.33
CA THR A 425 -3.26 -7.59 19.23
C THR A 425 -4.24 -8.39 18.36
N SER A 426 -5.25 -9.00 18.97
CA SER A 426 -6.33 -9.70 18.25
C SER A 426 -7.14 -8.76 17.36
N TRP A 427 -7.45 -7.55 17.83
CA TRP A 427 -8.15 -6.57 17.02
C TRP A 427 -7.32 -6.07 15.84
N ILE A 428 -6.02 -5.81 16.03
CA ILE A 428 -5.12 -5.46 14.93
C ILE A 428 -5.10 -6.58 13.87
N THR A 429 -5.05 -7.85 14.30
CA THR A 429 -5.14 -9.00 13.40
C THR A 429 -6.46 -9.01 12.62
N ASN A 430 -7.59 -8.74 13.28
CA ASN A 430 -8.90 -8.68 12.62
C ASN A 430 -8.98 -7.54 11.59
N VAL A 431 -8.47 -6.35 11.91
CA VAL A 431 -8.45 -5.20 10.98
C VAL A 431 -7.62 -5.54 9.73
N LEU A 432 -6.42 -6.10 9.91
CA LEU A 432 -5.55 -6.50 8.79
C LEU A 432 -6.12 -7.65 7.94
N ALA A 433 -7.02 -8.45 8.52
CA ALA A 433 -7.76 -9.52 7.84
C ALA A 433 -9.12 -9.06 7.27
N GLY A 434 -9.45 -7.76 7.31
CA GLY A 434 -10.71 -7.22 6.79
C GLY A 434 -11.94 -7.43 7.68
N LYS A 435 -11.77 -7.83 8.94
CA LYS A 435 -12.85 -8.17 9.90
C LYS A 435 -13.01 -7.15 11.04
N GLY A 436 -12.70 -5.88 10.80
CA GLY A 436 -12.65 -4.86 11.87
C GLY A 436 -13.03 -3.45 11.46
N SER A 437 -13.94 -3.29 10.48
CA SER A 437 -14.41 -1.96 10.08
C SER A 437 -15.34 -1.37 11.13
N VAL A 438 -15.05 -0.13 11.56
CA VAL A 438 -15.80 0.59 12.61
C VAL A 438 -16.13 2.03 12.19
N ARG A 439 -15.84 2.38 10.94
CA ARG A 439 -16.02 3.71 10.36
C ARG A 439 -16.81 3.60 9.07
N PRO A 440 -18.11 3.25 9.14
CA PRO A 440 -18.94 3.03 7.95
C PRO A 440 -19.10 4.29 7.09
N PHE A 441 -18.82 5.46 7.66
CA PHE A 441 -18.89 6.75 6.98
C PHE A 441 -17.70 7.06 6.07
N MET A 442 -16.60 6.27 6.09
CA MET A 442 -15.46 6.50 5.20
C MET A 442 -15.70 5.87 3.83
N THR A 443 -15.44 6.62 2.75
CA THR A 443 -15.49 6.01 1.39
C THR A 443 -14.29 5.11 1.13
N ILE A 444 -13.12 5.47 1.67
CA ILE A 444 -11.92 4.63 1.61
C ILE A 444 -12.12 3.32 2.36
N ARG A 445 -11.66 2.22 1.76
CA ARG A 445 -11.66 0.89 2.36
C ARG A 445 -10.24 0.56 2.84
N MET A 446 -10.12 0.09 4.08
CA MET A 446 -8.87 -0.53 4.55
C MET A 446 -8.66 -1.83 3.77
N PRO A 447 -7.55 -2.00 3.05
CA PRO A 447 -7.35 -3.18 2.24
C PRO A 447 -6.95 -4.39 3.10
N VAL A 448 -7.20 -5.58 2.56
CA VAL A 448 -6.87 -6.87 3.13
C VAL A 448 -5.54 -7.35 2.55
N TYR A 449 -4.64 -7.77 3.43
CA TYR A 449 -3.31 -8.24 3.06
C TYR A 449 -3.18 -9.75 3.33
N PRO A 450 -2.29 -10.45 2.60
CA PRO A 450 -2.03 -11.87 2.82
C PRO A 450 -1.67 -12.17 4.28
N ALA A 451 -2.18 -13.27 4.82
CA ALA A 451 -1.98 -13.62 6.23
C ALA A 451 -0.50 -13.78 6.61
N ASP A 452 0.32 -14.33 5.71
CA ASP A 452 1.77 -14.49 5.93
C ASP A 452 2.50 -13.14 6.06
N VAL A 453 1.95 -12.09 5.43
CA VAL A 453 2.46 -10.72 5.53
C VAL A 453 2.01 -10.06 6.84
N THR A 454 0.76 -10.26 7.25
CA THR A 454 0.14 -9.53 8.38
C THR A 454 0.30 -10.19 9.74
N LYS A 455 0.48 -11.51 9.79
CA LYS A 455 0.57 -12.25 11.06
C LYS A 455 1.70 -11.73 11.97
N PRO A 456 2.92 -11.43 11.47
CA PRO A 456 3.95 -10.83 12.32
C PRO A 456 3.65 -9.39 12.74
N LEU A 457 3.01 -8.60 11.86
CA LEU A 457 2.76 -7.16 12.07
C LEU A 457 1.99 -6.87 13.36
N SER A 458 0.98 -7.69 13.69
CA SER A 458 0.16 -7.47 14.88
C SER A 458 0.97 -7.52 16.19
N ALA A 459 1.91 -8.46 16.29
CA ALA A 459 2.82 -8.55 17.43
C ALA A 459 3.86 -7.42 17.40
N MET A 460 4.36 -7.06 16.21
CA MET A 460 5.32 -5.98 16.04
C MET A 460 4.78 -4.63 16.51
N PHE A 461 3.50 -4.31 16.27
CA PHE A 461 2.87 -3.10 16.83
C PHE A 461 2.94 -3.06 18.35
N ALA A 462 2.53 -4.15 19.02
CA ALA A 462 2.55 -4.21 20.48
C ALA A 462 3.98 -4.08 21.04
N SER A 463 4.95 -4.76 20.43
CA SER A 463 6.35 -4.72 20.85
C SER A 463 7.02 -3.37 20.57
N ALA A 464 6.70 -2.72 19.44
CA ALA A 464 7.28 -1.43 19.05
C ALA A 464 6.77 -0.26 19.89
N ASP A 465 5.50 -0.32 20.31
CA ASP A 465 4.90 0.73 21.15
C ASP A 465 5.15 0.50 22.65
N ALA A 466 5.97 -0.49 23.00
CA ALA A 466 6.38 -0.82 24.38
C ALA A 466 5.20 -1.15 25.31
N VAL A 467 4.23 -1.91 24.81
CA VAL A 467 3.22 -2.49 25.70
C VAL A 467 3.93 -3.46 26.66
N ASN A 468 3.70 -3.32 27.97
CA ASN A 468 3.95 -4.41 28.92
C ASN A 468 3.46 -5.73 28.33
N THR A 469 4.30 -6.77 28.37
CA THR A 469 4.07 -8.06 27.68
C THR A 469 2.81 -8.80 28.12
N LYS A 470 2.13 -8.32 29.17
CA LYS A 470 0.72 -8.60 29.46
C LYS A 470 -0.06 -7.28 29.43
N PRO A 471 -1.17 -7.16 28.67
CA PRO A 471 -2.09 -6.06 28.88
C PRO A 471 -2.49 -6.08 30.36
N PRO A 472 -2.50 -4.93 31.06
CA PRO A 472 -3.05 -4.92 32.41
C PRO A 472 -4.48 -5.45 32.31
N ASN A 473 -4.78 -6.50 33.08
CA ASN A 473 -6.13 -7.04 33.15
C ASN A 473 -7.07 -5.88 33.50
N ALA A 474 -8.25 -5.82 32.89
CA ALA A 474 -9.23 -4.77 33.18
C ALA A 474 -9.50 -4.65 34.68
N GLU A 475 -9.46 -5.77 35.41
CA GLU A 475 -9.61 -5.83 36.87
C GLU A 475 -8.53 -5.07 37.66
N ASN A 476 -7.34 -4.86 37.07
CA ASN A 476 -6.24 -4.10 37.67
C ASN A 476 -6.24 -2.62 37.24
N VAL A 477 -7.01 -2.26 36.22
CA VAL A 477 -7.08 -0.89 35.69
C VAL A 477 -8.29 -0.16 36.27
N PHE A 478 -9.43 -0.82 36.31
CA PHE A 478 -10.69 -0.23 36.75
C PHE A 478 -10.96 -0.59 38.20
N ALA A 479 -11.42 0.39 38.97
CA ALA A 479 -11.79 0.23 40.36
C ALA A 479 -12.92 -0.80 40.50
N GLN A 480 -12.83 -1.60 41.56
CA GLN A 480 -13.82 -2.62 41.89
C GLN A 480 -15.00 -1.99 42.64
N GLY A 481 -16.21 -2.45 42.34
CA GLY A 481 -17.45 -2.01 42.97
C GLY A 481 -18.58 -3.00 42.70
N ASP A 482 -19.79 -2.72 43.21
CA ASP A 482 -20.96 -3.54 42.86
C ASP A 482 -21.22 -3.43 41.34
N PRO A 483 -21.17 -4.55 40.59
CA PRO A 483 -21.31 -4.52 39.14
C PRO A 483 -22.61 -3.88 38.66
N LYS A 484 -23.72 -4.07 39.38
CA LYS A 484 -25.02 -3.49 39.00
C LYS A 484 -25.02 -1.98 39.17
N ILE A 485 -24.42 -1.49 40.25
CA ILE A 485 -24.29 -0.05 40.50
C ILE A 485 -23.39 0.58 39.43
N LEU A 486 -22.26 -0.06 39.11
CA LEU A 486 -21.33 0.45 38.10
C LEU A 486 -21.95 0.47 36.69
N VAL A 487 -22.68 -0.57 36.29
CA VAL A 487 -23.35 -0.61 34.98
C VAL A 487 -24.43 0.48 34.88
N GLU A 488 -25.28 0.64 35.90
CA GLU A 488 -26.32 1.68 35.89
C GLU A 488 -25.73 3.09 35.90
N ALA A 489 -24.71 3.35 36.74
CA ALA A 489 -24.00 4.62 36.75
C ALA A 489 -23.30 4.90 35.41
N GLY A 490 -22.70 3.89 34.79
CA GLY A 490 -22.06 3.97 33.48
C GLY A 490 -23.05 4.36 32.39
N ARG A 491 -24.23 3.74 32.38
CA ARG A 491 -25.33 4.09 31.48
C ARG A 491 -25.75 5.55 31.64
N GLN A 492 -25.97 6.01 32.88
CA GLN A 492 -26.36 7.40 33.15
C GLN A 492 -25.30 8.42 32.65
N LEU A 493 -24.01 8.12 32.84
CA LEU A 493 -22.92 8.97 32.35
C LEU A 493 -22.86 9.00 30.81
N MET A 494 -23.10 7.86 30.15
CA MET A 494 -23.05 7.77 28.70
C MET A 494 -24.28 8.36 28.00
N ASP A 495 -25.46 8.28 28.61
CA ASP A 495 -26.72 8.85 28.10
C ASP A 495 -26.71 10.39 28.08
N THR A 496 -25.93 11.03 28.95
CA THR A 496 -25.87 12.50 29.02
C THR A 496 -24.79 13.12 28.13
N GLY A 497 -23.71 12.37 27.84
CA GLY A 497 -22.56 12.88 27.08
C GLY A 497 -22.22 12.06 25.82
N CYS A 498 -21.95 10.77 25.98
CA CYS A 498 -21.40 9.96 24.89
C CYS A 498 -22.40 9.73 23.74
N VAL A 499 -23.70 9.58 24.04
CA VAL A 499 -24.75 9.37 23.02
C VAL A 499 -24.93 10.56 22.07
N GLN A 500 -24.42 11.74 22.43
CA GLN A 500 -24.43 12.93 21.56
C GLN A 500 -23.39 12.86 20.44
N CYS A 501 -22.47 11.90 20.49
CA CYS A 501 -21.44 11.72 19.46
C CYS A 501 -21.29 10.26 18.99
N HIS A 502 -21.73 9.27 19.76
CA HIS A 502 -21.50 7.85 19.49
C HIS A 502 -22.80 7.06 19.36
N ALA A 503 -22.77 6.05 18.48
CA ALA A 503 -23.80 5.02 18.42
C ALA A 503 -23.56 3.95 19.49
N PHE A 504 -24.63 3.25 19.87
CA PHE A 504 -24.63 2.14 20.81
C PHE A 504 -25.50 1.01 20.27
N LYS A 505 -24.92 -0.15 19.94
CA LYS A 505 -25.66 -1.31 19.37
C LYS A 505 -26.41 -0.96 18.08
N GLY A 506 -25.79 -0.13 17.24
CA GLY A 506 -26.38 0.40 16.02
C GLY A 506 -27.43 1.49 16.22
N GLU A 507 -27.82 1.81 17.46
CA GLU A 507 -28.75 2.90 17.76
C GLU A 507 -27.99 4.23 17.91
N ALA A 508 -28.50 5.28 17.28
CA ALA A 508 -27.89 6.60 17.32
C ALA A 508 -28.95 7.70 17.21
N LEU A 509 -28.68 8.85 17.83
CA LEU A 509 -29.46 10.06 17.60
C LEU A 509 -29.26 10.57 16.15
N PRO A 510 -30.18 11.39 15.61
CA PRO A 510 -29.97 12.02 14.31
C PRO A 510 -28.71 12.90 14.30
N GLY A 511 -27.88 12.75 13.26
CA GLY A 511 -26.65 13.55 13.08
C GLY A 511 -25.41 13.03 13.82
N ILE A 512 -25.49 11.86 14.44
CA ILE A 512 -24.36 11.20 15.11
C ILE A 512 -23.39 10.61 14.09
N VAL A 513 -22.10 10.89 14.31
CA VAL A 513 -21.01 10.66 13.34
C VAL A 513 -19.82 9.89 13.93
N GLY A 514 -19.83 9.65 15.23
CA GLY A 514 -18.81 8.85 15.90
C GLY A 514 -18.98 7.35 15.65
N VAL A 515 -17.97 6.58 16.06
CA VAL A 515 -17.99 5.12 15.94
C VAL A 515 -18.99 4.52 16.92
N ASP A 516 -19.53 3.35 16.58
CA ASP A 516 -20.27 2.54 17.55
C ASP A 516 -19.33 2.09 18.67
N LEU A 517 -19.78 2.27 19.92
CA LEU A 517 -19.04 1.89 21.12
C LEU A 517 -19.28 0.45 21.55
N GLU A 518 -20.22 -0.27 20.93
CA GLU A 518 -20.38 -1.71 21.13
C GLU A 518 -19.04 -2.45 20.88
N GLY A 519 -18.73 -3.38 21.78
CA GLY A 519 -17.50 -4.16 21.74
C GLY A 519 -16.20 -3.37 21.88
N VAL A 520 -16.22 -2.08 22.27
CA VAL A 520 -14.98 -1.28 22.42
C VAL A 520 -14.01 -1.91 23.43
N THR A 521 -14.53 -2.57 24.47
CA THR A 521 -13.75 -3.28 25.49
C THR A 521 -13.01 -4.51 24.96
N GLN A 522 -13.42 -5.04 23.81
CA GLN A 522 -12.74 -6.16 23.12
C GLN A 522 -11.67 -5.65 22.13
N ARG A 523 -11.82 -4.39 21.68
CA ARG A 523 -10.98 -3.76 20.65
C ARG A 523 -9.82 -2.95 21.24
N VAL A 524 -10.09 -2.23 22.32
CA VAL A 524 -9.19 -1.25 22.94
C VAL A 524 -8.62 -1.83 24.23
N ARG A 525 -7.33 -1.58 24.48
CA ARG A 525 -6.68 -2.02 25.71
C ARG A 525 -7.21 -1.26 26.92
N PRO A 526 -7.46 -1.93 28.06
CA PRO A 526 -8.05 -1.32 29.26
C PRO A 526 -7.37 -0.03 29.74
N ASN A 527 -6.05 -0.05 29.87
CA ASN A 527 -5.27 1.10 30.31
C ASN A 527 -5.39 2.29 29.36
N TRP A 528 -5.32 2.04 28.05
CA TRP A 528 -5.47 3.11 27.07
C TRP A 528 -6.89 3.69 27.12
N LEU A 529 -7.93 2.84 27.23
CA LEU A 529 -9.31 3.30 27.34
C LEU A 529 -9.52 4.16 28.59
N HIS A 530 -8.96 3.73 29.72
CA HIS A 530 -8.98 4.48 30.97
C HIS A 530 -8.37 5.88 30.79
N ASP A 531 -7.12 5.93 30.31
CA ASP A 531 -6.38 7.19 30.17
C ASP A 531 -7.04 8.10 29.12
N PHE A 532 -7.60 7.52 28.06
CA PHE A 532 -8.32 8.25 27.03
C PHE A 532 -9.64 8.85 27.53
N LEU A 533 -10.39 8.14 28.38
CA LEU A 533 -11.61 8.70 29.01
C LEU A 533 -11.27 9.83 29.98
N LYS A 534 -10.11 9.72 30.66
CA LYS A 534 -9.63 10.73 31.61
C LYS A 534 -9.18 12.02 30.92
N ASP A 535 -8.34 11.90 29.89
CA ASP A 535 -7.84 13.04 29.11
C ASP A 535 -7.63 12.66 27.62
N PRO A 536 -8.68 12.79 26.79
CA PRO A 536 -8.59 12.46 25.36
C PRO A 536 -7.52 13.29 24.62
N GLY A 537 -7.35 14.56 25.00
CA GLY A 537 -6.46 15.51 24.34
C GLY A 537 -4.98 15.17 24.53
N SER A 538 -4.63 14.56 25.67
CA SER A 538 -3.28 14.09 25.95
C SER A 538 -2.82 12.95 25.04
N LEU A 539 -3.74 12.05 24.65
CA LEU A 539 -3.42 10.85 23.86
C LEU A 539 -3.69 11.04 22.36
N LYS A 540 -4.61 11.93 22.01
CA LYS A 540 -4.97 12.19 20.62
C LYS A 540 -5.08 13.69 20.37
N ALA A 541 -4.01 14.26 19.82
CA ALA A 541 -3.97 15.66 19.44
C ALA A 541 -5.14 16.03 18.51
N ARG A 542 -5.81 17.15 18.82
CA ARG A 542 -6.94 17.69 18.06
C ARG A 542 -8.15 16.74 17.96
N THR A 543 -8.30 15.83 18.91
CA THR A 543 -9.52 15.01 18.99
C THR A 543 -10.75 15.88 19.23
N ARG A 544 -11.87 15.52 18.57
CA ARG A 544 -13.18 16.14 18.82
C ARG A 544 -13.84 15.70 20.13
N MET A 545 -13.33 14.65 20.78
CA MET A 545 -13.86 14.17 22.05
C MET A 545 -13.53 15.16 23.18
N PRO A 546 -14.52 15.71 23.89
CA PRO A 546 -14.28 16.67 24.97
C PRO A 546 -13.63 15.99 26.18
N THR A 547 -12.95 16.77 27.01
CA THR A 547 -12.55 16.30 28.35
C THR A 547 -13.76 16.31 29.27
N PHE A 548 -14.12 15.15 29.82
CA PHE A 548 -15.21 15.02 30.81
C PHE A 548 -14.75 15.32 32.23
N PHE A 549 -13.42 15.38 32.43
CA PHE A 549 -12.78 15.56 33.73
C PHE A 549 -11.78 16.74 33.71
N PRO A 550 -12.21 17.97 33.39
CA PRO A 550 -11.31 19.12 33.36
C PRO A 550 -10.67 19.32 34.74
N ASN A 551 -9.35 19.53 34.77
CA ASN A 551 -8.55 19.60 35.99
C ASN A 551 -8.65 18.35 36.89
N GLY A 552 -8.98 17.19 36.30
CA GLY A 552 -9.13 15.92 37.01
C GLY A 552 -10.39 15.83 37.89
N GLN A 553 -11.43 16.63 37.60
CA GLN A 553 -12.67 16.65 38.39
C GLN A 553 -13.90 16.34 37.53
N SER A 554 -14.80 15.52 38.06
CA SER A 554 -16.07 15.21 37.39
C SER A 554 -17.00 16.42 37.31
N GLN A 555 -17.59 16.62 36.13
CA GLN A 555 -18.71 17.56 35.93
C GLN A 555 -20.04 17.01 36.43
N ASN A 556 -20.18 15.69 36.59
CA ASN A 556 -21.38 15.05 37.10
C ASN A 556 -21.15 14.55 38.53
N ARG A 557 -21.29 15.45 39.51
CA ARG A 557 -21.02 15.14 40.94
C ARG A 557 -22.09 14.26 41.59
N GLU A 558 -23.26 14.14 40.97
CA GLU A 558 -24.39 13.37 41.50
C GLU A 558 -24.19 11.86 41.31
N VAL A 559 -23.53 11.46 40.23
CA VAL A 559 -23.19 10.06 39.97
C VAL A 559 -21.92 9.68 40.74
N LEU A 560 -21.99 8.66 41.60
CA LEU A 560 -20.84 8.13 42.35
C LEU A 560 -20.05 9.22 43.12
N ASN A 561 -20.74 10.23 43.63
CA ASN A 561 -20.17 11.39 44.35
C ASN A 561 -19.09 12.17 43.56
N GLY A 562 -19.09 12.07 42.22
CA GLY A 562 -18.09 12.72 41.38
C GLY A 562 -16.71 12.07 41.41
N ASP A 563 -16.58 10.84 41.95
CA ASP A 563 -15.31 10.10 41.94
C ASP A 563 -14.95 9.69 40.51
N VAL A 564 -13.87 10.29 40.00
CA VAL A 564 -13.45 10.13 38.60
C VAL A 564 -13.09 8.69 38.26
N GLU A 565 -12.38 8.00 39.15
CA GLU A 565 -11.91 6.64 38.91
C GLU A 565 -13.08 5.65 38.91
N LEU A 566 -14.03 5.82 39.84
CA LEU A 566 -15.27 5.04 39.86
C LEU A 566 -16.17 5.35 38.66
N GLN A 567 -16.25 6.61 38.21
CA GLN A 567 -17.03 6.97 37.02
C GLN A 567 -16.44 6.40 35.73
N ILE A 568 -15.12 6.43 35.56
CA ILE A 568 -14.45 5.77 34.43
C ILE A 568 -14.67 4.26 34.48
N SER A 569 -14.59 3.67 35.68
CA SER A 569 -14.85 2.24 35.89
C SER A 569 -16.30 1.86 35.58
N ALA A 570 -17.26 2.73 35.94
CA ALA A 570 -18.68 2.58 35.62
C ALA A 570 -18.93 2.64 34.10
N MET A 571 -18.36 3.63 33.41
CA MET A 571 -18.39 3.72 31.94
C MET A 571 -17.85 2.44 31.29
N HIS A 572 -16.70 1.94 31.74
CA HIS A 572 -16.14 0.68 31.25
C HIS A 572 -17.03 -0.53 31.54
N ALA A 573 -17.63 -0.61 32.74
CA ALA A 573 -18.53 -1.70 33.11
C ALA A 573 -19.76 -1.74 32.20
N TYR A 574 -20.38 -0.59 31.93
CA TYR A 574 -21.50 -0.49 30.99
C TYR A 574 -21.08 -0.89 29.57
N LEU A 575 -19.95 -0.37 29.06
CA LEU A 575 -19.42 -0.76 27.75
C LEU A 575 -19.08 -2.25 27.59
N LYS A 576 -18.82 -2.95 28.70
CA LYS A 576 -18.59 -4.40 28.74
C LYS A 576 -19.90 -5.19 28.72
N ASP A 577 -20.98 -4.60 29.24
CA ASP A 577 -22.31 -5.19 29.30
C ASP A 577 -23.11 -5.00 27.99
N LEU A 578 -22.71 -4.02 27.17
CA LEU A 578 -23.17 -3.89 25.78
C LEU A 578 -22.78 -5.12 24.96
#